data_AF-A0A966KC37-F1
#
_entry.id   AF-A0A966KC37-F1
#
_cell.length_a   1.000
_cell.length_b   1.000
_cell.length_c   1.000
_cell.angle_alpha   90.00
_cell.angle_beta   90.00
_cell.angle_gamma   90.00
#
_symmetry.space_group_name_H-M   'P 1'
#
loop_
_entity.id
_entity.type
_entity.pdbx_description
1 polymer ?
#
loop_
_entity_poly.entity_id
_entity_poly.type
_entity_poly.pdbx_seq_one_letter_code
_entity_poly.pdbx_strand_id
1 'polypeptide(L)' 'QTSFLTPPFGFALFYLRGVAPSHVTTRQIYQGVLPFVLIQLVGLGLLALFPQVVTIVPDLLK' A
#
# COMPACT_ATOMS: atom_id res chain seq x y z
N GLN A 1 4.84 -10.54 -10.50
CA GLN A 1 4.06 -11.37 -9.55
C GLN A 1 2.60 -10.96 -9.63
N THR A 2 1.83 -11.60 -10.52
CA THR A 2 0.45 -11.22 -10.89
C THR A 2 -0.62 -11.69 -9.89
N SER A 3 -0.23 -12.45 -8.86
CA SER A 3 -1.12 -12.96 -7.81
C SER A 3 -1.67 -11.90 -6.85
N PHE A 4 -1.29 -10.63 -6.99
CA PHE A 4 -1.83 -9.50 -6.23
C PHE A 4 -2.87 -8.66 -7.01
N LEU A 5 -3.10 -8.97 -8.29
CA LEU A 5 -3.92 -8.14 -9.19
C LEU A 5 -5.36 -8.66 -9.42
N THR A 6 -5.73 -9.82 -8.86
CA THR A 6 -7.12 -10.34 -8.86
C THR A 6 -7.50 -10.76 -7.43
N PRO A 7 -8.76 -10.53 -6.99
CA PRO A 7 -9.07 -10.18 -5.60
C PRO A 7 -8.90 -11.35 -4.59
N PRO A 8 -8.55 -11.08 -3.32
CA PRO A 8 -8.55 -9.78 -2.63
C PRO A 8 -7.15 -9.18 -2.38
N PHE A 9 -7.03 -7.87 -2.58
CA PHE A 9 -5.86 -7.04 -2.21
C PHE A 9 -5.53 -7.09 -0.70
N GLY A 10 -6.45 -7.63 0.10
CA GLY A 10 -6.31 -7.89 1.54
C GLY A 10 -5.76 -9.27 1.90
N PHE A 11 -5.02 -9.97 1.03
CA PHE A 11 -4.46 -11.29 1.35
C PHE A 11 -3.67 -11.30 2.66
N ALA A 12 -2.86 -10.26 2.93
CA ALA A 12 -2.17 -10.11 4.22
C ALA A 12 -3.15 -9.89 5.39
N LEU A 13 -4.25 -9.15 5.18
CA LEU A 13 -5.28 -8.92 6.18
C LEU A 13 -6.08 -10.19 6.49
N PHE A 14 -6.43 -10.98 5.47
CA PHE A 14 -7.11 -12.27 5.60
C PHE A 14 -6.18 -13.35 6.17
N TYR A 15 -4.90 -13.34 5.82
CA TYR A 15 -3.89 -14.24 6.39
C TYR A 15 -3.69 -13.92 7.87
N LEU A 16 -3.51 -12.64 8.22
CA LEU A 16 -3.45 -12.20 9.61
C LEU A 16 -4.73 -12.54 10.35
N ARG A 17 -5.92 -12.43 9.75
CA ARG A 17 -7.17 -12.87 10.39
C ARG A 17 -7.23 -14.39 10.61
N GLY A 18 -6.57 -15.19 9.77
CA GLY A 18 -6.48 -16.65 9.91
C GLY A 18 -5.51 -17.11 11.01
N VAL A 19 -4.48 -16.33 11.33
CA VAL A 19 -3.51 -16.61 12.42
C VAL A 19 -3.69 -15.71 13.65
N ALA A 20 -4.58 -14.72 13.59
CA ALA A 20 -4.82 -13.77 14.68
C ALA A 20 -5.55 -14.46 15.84
N PRO A 21 -5.04 -14.35 17.07
CA PRO A 21 -5.75 -14.78 18.28
C PRO A 21 -7.11 -14.09 18.41
N SER A 22 -8.10 -14.75 19.03
CA SER A 22 -9.49 -14.28 19.19
C SER A 22 -9.66 -12.92 19.90
N HIS A 23 -8.60 -12.40 20.53
CA HIS A 23 -8.54 -11.06 21.14
C HIS A 23 -8.29 -9.93 20.12
N VAL A 24 -7.65 -10.23 18.97
CA VAL A 24 -7.32 -9.21 17.97
C VAL A 24 -8.53 -8.94 17.09
N THR A 25 -9.11 -7.75 17.24
CA THR A 25 -10.29 -7.37 16.45
C THR A 25 -9.87 -6.90 15.06
N THR A 26 -10.73 -7.11 14.06
CA THR A 26 -10.56 -6.60 12.69
C THR A 26 -10.22 -5.11 12.69
N ARG A 27 -10.81 -4.33 13.60
CA ARG A 27 -10.56 -2.89 13.76
C ARG A 27 -9.08 -2.57 14.05
N GLN A 28 -8.41 -3.35 14.90
CA GLN A 28 -6.99 -3.13 15.24
C GLN A 28 -6.09 -3.38 14.03
N ILE A 29 -6.41 -4.39 13.22
CA ILE A 29 -5.67 -4.70 11.99
C ILE A 29 -5.82 -3.55 10.97
N TYR A 30 -7.03 -3.03 10.80
CA TYR A 30 -7.27 -1.87 9.93
C TYR A 30 -6.58 -0.60 10.44
N GLN A 31 -6.60 -0.35 11.75
CA GLN A 31 -5.90 0.79 12.35
C GLN A 31 -4.39 0.71 12.16
N GLY A 32 -3.80 -0.49 12.19
CA GLY A 32 -2.38 -0.69 11.93
C GLY A 32 -1.99 -0.44 10.47
N VAL A 33 -2.84 -0.81 9.51
CA VAL A 33 -2.52 -0.65 8.07
C VAL A 33 -2.76 0.78 7.57
N LEU A 34 -3.73 1.49 8.16
CA LEU A 34 -4.16 2.82 7.75
C LEU A 34 -3.03 3.87 7.64
N PRO A 35 -2.10 4.02 8.62
CA PRO A 35 -1.03 5.02 8.50
C PRO A 35 -0.09 4.75 7.32
N PHE A 36 0.19 3.48 7.01
CA PHE A 36 1.05 3.13 5.88
C PHE A 36 0.39 3.43 4.53
N VAL A 37 -0.91 3.12 4.42
CA VAL A 37 -1.69 3.46 3.21
C VAL A 37 -1.75 4.98 3.02
N LEU A 38 -1.95 5.74 4.10
CA LEU A 38 -1.95 7.21 4.03
C LEU A 38 -0.60 7.75 3.55
N ILE A 39 0.52 7.26 4.09
CA ILE A 39 1.86 7.66 3.64
C ILE A 39 2.06 7.31 2.15
N GLN A 40 1.62 6.14 1.72
CA GLN A 40 1.70 5.71 0.32
C GLN A 40 0.91 6.65 -0.61
N LEU A 41 -0.31 7.01 -0.21
CA LEU A 41 -1.17 7.91 -0.97
C LEU A 41 -0.61 9.32 -1.03
N VAL A 42 -0.03 9.82 0.07
CA VAL A 42 0.68 11.10 0.09
C VAL A 42 1.88 11.05 -0.86
N GLY A 43 2.69 9.99 -0.82
CA GLY A 43 3.81 9.81 -1.74
C GLY A 43 3.36 9.82 -3.21
N LEU A 44 2.31 9.06 -3.55
CA LEU A 44 1.73 9.06 -4.89
C LEU A 44 1.18 10.43 -5.29
N GLY A 45 0.51 11.13 -4.37
CA GLY A 45 0.02 12.48 -4.59
C GLY A 45 1.14 13.47 -4.87
N LEU A 46 2.24 13.39 -4.12
CA LEU A 46 3.43 14.21 -4.36
C LEU A 46 4.05 13.93 -5.73
N LEU A 47 4.17 12.66 -6.13
CA LEU A 47 4.68 12.30 -7.46
C LEU A 47 3.76 12.78 -8.58
N ALA A 48 2.43 12.76 -8.37
CA ALA A 48 1.46 13.26 -9.32
C ALA A 48 1.51 14.80 -9.47
N LEU A 49 1.74 15.52 -8.36
CA LEU A 49 1.85 16.99 -8.36
C LEU A 49 3.22 17.49 -8.83
N PHE A 50 4.28 16.71 -8.59
CA PHE A 50 5.66 17.04 -8.95
C PHE A 50 6.26 15.94 -9.83
N PRO A 51 5.80 15.80 -11.09
CA PRO A 51 6.25 14.73 -11.98
C PRO A 51 7.74 14.82 -12.31
N GLN A 52 8.34 16.01 -12.17
CA GLN A 52 9.78 16.19 -12.39
C GLN A 52 10.64 15.27 -11.51
N VAL A 53 10.15 14.88 -10.32
CA VAL A 53 10.88 13.98 -9.41
C VAL A 53 11.08 12.59 -10.02
N VAL A 54 10.12 12.12 -10.83
CA VAL A 54 10.16 10.80 -11.48
C VAL A 54 10.67 10.84 -12.92
N THR A 55 10.65 12.00 -13.59
CA THR A 55 11.13 12.12 -14.98
C THR A 55 12.62 12.38 -15.11
N ILE A 56 13.36 12.61 -14.03
CA ILE A 56 14.83 12.85 -14.05
C ILE A 56 15.57 11.79 -14.86
N VAL A 57 15.31 10.50 -14.59
CA VAL A 57 16.01 9.39 -15.26
C VAL A 57 15.63 9.29 -16.74
N PRO A 58 14.34 9.30 -17.14
CA PRO A 58 13.93 9.38 -18.54
C PRO A 58 14.43 10.61 -19.31
N ASP A 59 14.68 11.73 -18.63
CA ASP A 59 15.18 12.95 -19.27
C ASP A 59 16.70 12.94 -19.43
N LEU A 60 17.43 12.24 -18.55
CA LEU A 60 18.87 12.01 -18.68
C LEU A 60 19.25 10.95 -19.72
N LEU A 61 18.32 10.03 -20.04
CA LEU A 61 18.53 8.97 -21.04
C LEU A 61 18.13 9.38 -22.47
N LYS A 62 17.57 10.58 -22.66
CA LYS A 62 17.39 11.19 -23.99
C LYS A 62 18.71 11.85 -24.43
#